data_AF-A0AAJ0PUN5-F1
#
_entry.id   AF-A0AAJ0PUN5-F1
#
_cell.length_a   1.000
_cell.length_b   1.000
_cell.length_c   1.000
_cell.angle_alpha   90.00
_cell.angle_beta   90.00
_cell.angle_gamma   90.00
#
_symmetry.space_group_name_H-M   'P 1'
#
loop_
_entity.id
_entity.type
_entity.pdbx_description
1 polymer ?
#
loop_
_entity_poly.entity_id
_entity_poly.type
_entity_poly.pdbx_seq_one_letter_code
_entity_poly.pdbx_strand_id
1 'polypeptide(L)'
;MINVDAFVAHALPWGGRVVVGDGARGPAVSVARLGMKERLFAFLAHVPLLKHCDAVRRYAERVRTENCRTLAVFLGALSKRYGPEGATAALDYGARRDDAPLDRRLVRNMMSIAEHFHGTGDAKPLARQIVFRSWECRGLDHPGHASLTIKNQADADAGRHVYEHVSWWPLKPLDSKEFGRVEAKALSRYRQDKRSEIGKETVRNLRRGEIAREKIEKEANHLLDEADFRAARFFPRAGQKRDEEWRWGLSARKVYFPAIGLNRDKREAAGRDAFVLFGLNEAAMLRDARAVKHAATTGELKYQMISKKENCASMALRVLRSGGAEHFVPYTAAWISEDPNRAHAYAQAVQARIDTLNQQRADIARHCDRLCNSAPVREAWRAFSEPGQAVRGVLAGEAGRGRVPAHTGAPRQARLDGHALEVERIGAYFDELSAARSVKHRDRADADLAEAMKRCAPSVRDDVAALTRKARTFVEALGRHLDAPPPDDRSALRMLAAHAMIGQIEAFMSTAIAA
;
A
#
# COMPACT_ATOMS: atom_id res chain seq x y z
N MET A 1 10.07 22.84 7.15
CA MET A 1 9.43 22.33 5.92
C MET A 1 7.97 22.00 6.24
N ILE A 2 7.01 22.44 5.44
CA ILE A 2 5.57 22.35 5.76
C ILE A 2 5.01 20.96 5.36
N ASN A 3 4.26 20.31 6.26
CA ASN A 3 3.53 19.06 5.98
C ASN A 3 2.15 19.35 5.33
N VAL A 4 1.65 18.45 4.50
CA VAL A 4 0.31 18.44 3.92
C VAL A 4 -0.78 18.68 4.97
N ASP A 5 -0.63 18.10 6.17
CA ASP A 5 -1.62 18.25 7.26
C ASP A 5 -1.78 19.72 7.72
N ALA A 6 -0.72 20.53 7.60
CA ALA A 6 -0.79 21.96 7.90
C ALA A 6 -1.71 22.70 6.90
N PHE A 7 -1.65 22.34 5.62
CA PHE A 7 -2.56 22.88 4.61
C PHE A 7 -4.01 22.47 4.86
N VAL A 8 -4.24 21.22 5.27
CA VAL A 8 -5.58 20.72 5.63
C VAL A 8 -6.15 21.49 6.82
N ALA A 9 -5.37 21.61 7.90
CA ALA A 9 -5.78 22.29 9.13
C ALA A 9 -6.19 23.75 8.88
N HIS A 10 -5.47 24.45 8.00
CA HIS A 10 -5.76 25.86 7.68
C HIS A 10 -6.86 26.00 6.61
N ALA A 11 -7.06 25.02 5.75
CA ALA A 11 -8.15 25.05 4.78
C ALA A 11 -9.53 24.70 5.39
N LEU A 12 -9.55 23.98 6.52
CA LEU A 12 -10.76 23.44 7.16
C LEU A 12 -11.78 24.47 7.73
N PRO A 13 -11.38 25.54 8.46
CA PRO A 13 -12.34 26.21 9.33
C PRO A 13 -13.14 27.35 8.67
N TRP A 14 -12.76 27.87 7.49
CA TRP A 14 -13.41 29.09 6.93
C TRP A 14 -13.59 29.14 5.41
N GLY A 15 -13.14 28.14 4.65
CA GLY A 15 -13.17 28.21 3.17
C GLY A 15 -12.30 29.34 2.58
N GLY A 16 -11.53 30.02 3.42
CA GLY A 16 -10.62 31.09 3.03
C GLY A 16 -9.44 30.59 2.22
N ARG A 17 -8.84 31.51 1.47
CA ARG A 17 -7.63 31.25 0.67
C ARG A 17 -6.45 30.93 1.58
N VAL A 18 -5.85 29.77 1.37
CA VAL A 18 -4.60 29.37 2.02
C VAL A 18 -3.43 30.11 1.38
N VAL A 19 -2.52 30.64 2.19
CA VAL A 19 -1.30 31.33 1.75
C VAL A 19 -0.08 30.84 2.52
N VAL A 20 1.09 30.89 1.89
CA VAL A 20 2.39 30.63 2.54
C VAL A 20 3.15 31.94 2.68
N GLY A 21 3.42 32.34 3.93
CA GLY A 21 4.24 33.50 4.28
C GLY A 21 5.51 33.10 5.03
N ASP A 22 6.36 34.08 5.31
CA ASP A 22 7.56 33.88 6.12
C ASP A 22 7.21 34.06 7.61
N GLY A 23 7.30 32.97 8.38
CA GLY A 23 7.06 32.96 9.82
C GLY A 23 8.36 33.01 10.62
N ALA A 24 8.25 33.23 11.93
CA ALA A 24 9.39 33.36 12.85
C ALA A 24 10.34 32.14 12.89
N ARG A 25 9.89 30.97 12.41
CA ARG A 25 10.69 29.72 12.32
C ARG A 25 10.79 29.18 10.88
N GLY A 26 10.58 30.04 9.88
CA GLY A 26 10.57 29.68 8.45
C GLY A 26 9.16 29.72 7.83
N PRO A 27 8.98 29.17 6.60
CA PRO A 27 7.72 29.25 5.87
C PRO A 27 6.55 28.68 6.68
N ALA A 28 5.46 29.44 6.80
CA ALA A 28 4.27 29.07 7.56
C ALA A 28 2.99 29.18 6.72
N VAL A 29 2.09 28.22 6.90
CA VAL A 29 0.76 28.23 6.28
C VAL A 29 -0.18 29.08 7.12
N SER A 30 -0.97 29.92 6.47
CA SER A 30 -2.03 30.70 7.13
C SER A 30 -3.24 30.85 6.23
N VAL A 31 -4.36 31.32 6.78
CA VAL A 31 -5.54 31.71 6.02
C VAL A 31 -5.48 33.21 5.78
N ALA A 32 -5.62 33.64 4.52
CA ALA A 32 -5.70 35.06 4.22
C ALA A 32 -6.93 35.68 4.91
N ARG A 33 -6.76 36.83 5.60
CA ARG A 33 -7.85 37.55 6.30
C ARG A 33 -9.01 37.99 5.39
N LEU A 34 -8.78 38.09 4.07
CA LEU A 34 -9.73 38.56 3.08
C LEU A 34 -9.54 37.73 1.79
N GLY A 35 -10.63 37.39 1.09
CA GLY A 35 -10.60 36.75 -0.22
C GLY A 35 -10.23 37.74 -1.33
N MET A 36 -10.11 37.25 -2.58
CA MET A 36 -9.68 38.08 -3.72
C MET A 36 -10.64 39.26 -3.96
N LYS A 37 -11.95 39.01 -3.90
CA LYS A 37 -12.97 40.05 -4.09
C LYS A 37 -12.93 41.07 -2.95
N GLU A 38 -12.91 40.65 -1.69
CA GLU A 38 -12.86 41.61 -0.57
C GLU A 38 -11.55 42.39 -0.54
N ARG A 39 -10.43 41.80 -0.96
CA ARG A 39 -9.16 42.51 -1.12
C ARG A 39 -9.17 43.51 -2.27
N LEU A 40 -9.77 43.16 -3.41
CA LEU A 40 -9.93 44.09 -4.53
C LEU A 40 -10.84 45.25 -4.13
N PHE A 41 -11.95 44.98 -3.43
CA PHE A 41 -12.84 46.01 -2.89
C PHE A 41 -12.14 46.89 -1.86
N ALA A 42 -11.40 46.30 -0.91
CA ALA A 42 -10.61 47.06 0.06
C ALA A 42 -9.54 47.92 -0.62
N PHE A 43 -8.88 47.40 -1.67
CA PHE A 43 -7.91 48.17 -2.45
C PHE A 43 -8.59 49.31 -3.22
N LEU A 44 -9.67 49.02 -3.95
CA LEU A 44 -10.43 50.01 -4.72
C LEU A 44 -11.08 51.07 -3.83
N ALA A 45 -11.41 50.76 -2.58
CA ALA A 45 -11.90 51.74 -1.59
C ALA A 45 -10.84 52.80 -1.23
N HIS A 46 -9.56 52.53 -1.49
CA HIS A 46 -8.44 53.45 -1.19
C HIS A 46 -7.74 53.98 -2.46
N VAL A 47 -8.14 53.52 -3.66
CA VAL A 47 -7.64 54.05 -4.94
C VAL A 47 -8.70 54.98 -5.52
N PRO A 48 -8.49 56.30 -5.50
CA PRO A 48 -9.56 57.28 -5.73
C PRO A 48 -10.14 57.30 -7.15
N LEU A 49 -9.56 56.62 -8.14
CA LEU A 49 -10.13 56.47 -9.48
C LEU A 49 -9.70 55.17 -10.17
N LEU A 50 -10.64 54.54 -10.90
CA LEU A 50 -10.43 53.44 -11.87
C LEU A 50 -9.42 53.77 -13.00
N LYS A 51 -8.86 54.99 -13.03
CA LYS A 51 -7.87 55.46 -14.02
C LYS A 51 -6.45 54.90 -13.78
N HIS A 52 -6.18 54.26 -12.64
CA HIS A 52 -4.88 53.64 -12.33
C HIS A 52 -4.87 52.13 -12.62
N CYS A 53 -5.15 51.75 -13.87
CA CYS A 53 -5.13 50.35 -14.34
C CYS A 53 -3.82 49.63 -13.99
N ASP A 54 -2.69 50.34 -13.97
CA ASP A 54 -1.39 49.77 -13.62
C ASP A 54 -1.26 49.38 -12.14
N ALA A 55 -1.96 50.06 -11.24
CA ALA A 55 -1.97 49.74 -9.82
C ALA A 55 -2.80 48.48 -9.57
N VAL A 56 -3.96 48.36 -10.24
CA VAL A 56 -4.79 47.15 -10.24
C VAL A 56 -4.05 45.97 -10.86
N ARG A 57 -3.34 46.19 -11.99
CA ARG A 57 -2.52 45.17 -12.66
C ARG A 57 -1.40 44.66 -11.75
N ARG A 58 -0.58 45.55 -11.19
CA ARG A 58 0.51 45.18 -10.26
C ARG A 58 -0.01 44.44 -9.03
N TYR A 59 -1.21 44.79 -8.56
CA TYR A 59 -1.83 44.10 -7.43
C TYR A 59 -2.33 42.69 -7.80
N ALA A 60 -3.00 42.56 -8.95
CA ALA A 60 -3.43 41.26 -9.47
C ALA A 60 -2.24 40.32 -9.71
N GLU A 61 -1.14 40.84 -10.27
CA GLU A 61 0.12 40.12 -10.44
C GLU A 61 0.69 39.65 -9.10
N ARG A 62 0.68 40.49 -8.07
CA ARG A 62 1.14 40.11 -6.73
C ARG A 62 0.33 38.95 -6.14
N VAL A 63 -0.99 39.00 -6.27
CA VAL A 63 -1.90 37.93 -5.81
C VAL A 63 -1.65 36.64 -6.60
N ARG A 64 -1.44 36.75 -7.91
CA ARG A 64 -1.08 35.64 -8.78
C ARG A 64 0.21 34.98 -8.32
N THR A 65 1.27 35.76 -8.09
CA THR A 65 2.56 35.26 -7.57
C THR A 65 2.40 34.56 -6.21
N GLU A 66 1.59 35.11 -5.29
CA GLU A 66 1.31 34.51 -3.99
C GLU A 66 0.58 33.17 -4.11
N ASN A 67 -0.42 33.07 -4.99
CA ASN A 67 -1.14 31.83 -5.26
C ASN A 67 -0.20 30.78 -5.88
N CYS A 68 0.64 31.17 -6.86
CA CYS A 68 1.63 30.28 -7.46
C CYS A 68 2.66 29.78 -6.43
N ARG A 69 3.19 30.66 -5.57
CA ARG A 69 4.12 30.28 -4.49
C ARG A 69 3.46 29.28 -3.53
N THR A 70 2.24 29.55 -3.11
CA THR A 70 1.49 28.68 -2.19
C THR A 70 1.24 27.31 -2.83
N LEU A 71 0.82 27.29 -4.10
CA LEU A 71 0.62 26.07 -4.87
C LEU A 71 1.91 25.25 -4.98
N ALA A 72 3.04 25.88 -5.29
CA ALA A 72 4.33 25.21 -5.40
C ALA A 72 4.76 24.55 -4.08
N VAL A 73 4.59 25.24 -2.94
CA VAL A 73 4.90 24.68 -1.62
C VAL A 73 3.96 23.51 -1.28
N PHE A 74 2.67 23.63 -1.59
CA PHE A 74 1.70 22.56 -1.40
C PHE A 74 2.04 21.33 -2.26
N LEU A 75 2.42 21.52 -3.52
CA LEU A 75 2.87 20.45 -4.41
C LEU A 75 4.17 19.79 -3.91
N GLY A 76 5.09 20.57 -3.33
CA GLY A 76 6.27 20.02 -2.66
C GLY A 76 5.90 19.12 -1.48
N ALA A 77 4.91 19.54 -0.67
CA ALA A 77 4.40 18.72 0.43
C ALA A 77 3.69 17.45 -0.08
N LEU A 78 2.88 17.56 -1.14
CA LEU A 78 2.25 16.40 -1.80
C LEU A 78 3.29 15.45 -2.39
N SER A 79 4.36 15.96 -3.01
CA SER A 79 5.43 15.15 -3.60
C SER A 79 6.18 14.37 -2.53
N LYS A 80 6.43 14.99 -1.38
CA LYS A 80 7.06 14.30 -0.24
C LYS A 80 6.19 13.19 0.33
N ARG A 81 4.87 13.41 0.45
CA ARG A 81 3.94 12.44 1.06
C ARG A 81 3.49 11.35 0.09
N TYR A 82 3.14 11.72 -1.13
CA TYR A 82 2.51 10.85 -2.14
C TYR A 82 3.42 10.60 -3.36
N GLY A 83 4.67 11.03 -3.31
CA GLY A 83 5.62 10.88 -4.40
C GLY A 83 5.40 11.87 -5.55
N PRO A 84 6.39 11.97 -6.45
CA PRO A 84 6.36 12.93 -7.56
C PRO A 84 5.19 12.69 -8.51
N GLU A 85 4.86 11.44 -8.82
CA GLU A 85 3.74 11.11 -9.72
C GLU A 85 2.38 11.59 -9.20
N GLY A 86 2.16 11.53 -7.88
CA GLY A 86 0.93 12.00 -7.24
C GLY A 86 0.86 13.53 -7.23
N ALA A 87 1.98 14.20 -6.95
CA ALA A 87 2.06 15.65 -7.01
C ALA A 87 1.88 16.20 -8.43
N THR A 88 2.50 15.58 -9.44
CA THR A 88 2.29 15.97 -10.85
C THR A 88 0.82 15.80 -11.25
N ALA A 89 0.17 14.68 -10.90
CA ALA A 89 -1.24 14.49 -11.20
C ALA A 89 -2.15 15.52 -10.49
N ALA A 90 -1.79 15.91 -9.27
CA ALA A 90 -2.48 16.97 -8.53
C ALA A 90 -2.25 18.34 -9.17
N LEU A 91 -1.04 18.63 -9.66
CA LEU A 91 -0.73 19.81 -10.45
C LEU A 91 -1.54 19.84 -11.75
N ASP A 92 -1.61 18.74 -12.51
CA ASP A 92 -2.40 18.67 -13.75
C ASP A 92 -3.89 18.97 -13.53
N TYR A 93 -4.39 18.70 -12.33
CA TYR A 93 -5.72 19.10 -11.90
C TYR A 93 -5.79 20.58 -11.48
N GLY A 94 -4.80 21.07 -10.73
CA GLY A 94 -4.71 22.43 -10.22
C GLY A 94 -4.41 23.49 -11.29
N ALA A 95 -3.48 23.22 -12.21
CA ALA A 95 -3.06 24.08 -13.32
C ALA A 95 -4.20 24.46 -14.27
N ARG A 96 -5.28 23.68 -14.29
CA ARG A 96 -6.53 24.03 -15.01
C ARG A 96 -7.24 25.26 -14.44
N ARG A 97 -6.78 25.75 -13.30
CA ARG A 97 -7.30 26.89 -12.58
C ARG A 97 -6.16 27.86 -12.28
N ASP A 98 -5.31 28.12 -13.27
CA ASP A 98 -4.25 29.13 -13.14
C ASP A 98 -4.79 30.36 -12.41
N ASP A 99 -4.05 30.75 -11.37
CA ASP A 99 -4.31 31.90 -10.50
C ASP A 99 -5.42 31.69 -9.45
N ALA A 100 -6.09 30.54 -9.43
CA ALA A 100 -7.09 30.24 -8.41
C ALA A 100 -6.44 30.05 -7.04
N PRO A 101 -7.03 30.62 -5.98
CA PRO A 101 -6.57 30.40 -4.62
C PRO A 101 -6.69 28.92 -4.22
N LEU A 102 -5.71 28.43 -3.45
CA LEU A 102 -5.87 27.16 -2.75
C LEU A 102 -6.96 27.31 -1.68
N ASP A 103 -8.14 26.79 -1.98
CA ASP A 103 -9.27 26.70 -1.05
C ASP A 103 -9.41 25.26 -0.52
N ARG A 104 -10.32 25.07 0.44
CA ARG A 104 -10.64 23.75 1.04
C ARG A 104 -10.93 22.68 -0.01
N ARG A 105 -11.69 23.04 -1.06
CA ARG A 105 -12.13 22.10 -2.09
C ARG A 105 -10.95 21.67 -2.95
N LEU A 106 -10.10 22.62 -3.35
CA LEU A 106 -8.94 22.38 -4.19
C LEU A 106 -7.89 21.57 -3.43
N VAL A 107 -7.58 21.92 -2.18
CA VAL A 107 -6.69 21.13 -1.30
C VAL A 107 -7.20 19.70 -1.17
N ARG A 108 -8.48 19.49 -0.83
CA ARG A 108 -9.07 18.16 -0.69
C ARG A 108 -9.01 17.35 -2.00
N ASN A 109 -9.35 17.97 -3.12
CA ASN A 109 -9.37 17.29 -4.42
C ASN A 109 -7.95 16.93 -4.88
N MET A 110 -6.98 17.85 -4.74
CA MET A 110 -5.58 17.61 -5.08
C MET A 110 -4.95 16.54 -4.20
N MET A 111 -5.25 16.51 -2.90
CA MET A 111 -4.82 15.43 -2.01
C MET A 111 -5.43 14.09 -2.41
N SER A 112 -6.74 14.04 -2.62
CA SER A 112 -7.44 12.82 -3.04
C SER A 112 -6.89 12.28 -4.37
N ILE A 113 -6.55 13.18 -5.30
CA ILE A 113 -5.86 12.84 -6.55
C ILE A 113 -4.47 12.28 -6.24
N ALA A 114 -3.63 12.99 -5.49
CA ALA A 114 -2.27 12.55 -5.20
C ALA A 114 -2.25 11.17 -4.51
N GLU A 115 -3.12 10.96 -3.53
CA GLU A 115 -3.33 9.69 -2.84
C GLU A 115 -3.77 8.58 -3.80
N HIS A 116 -4.76 8.86 -4.66
CA HIS A 116 -5.25 7.91 -5.67
C HIS A 116 -4.11 7.38 -6.57
N PHE A 117 -3.19 8.24 -7.03
CA PHE A 117 -2.08 7.82 -7.88
C PHE A 117 -0.95 7.13 -7.12
N HIS A 118 -0.73 7.56 -5.87
CA HIS A 118 0.24 6.93 -4.99
C HIS A 118 -0.15 5.48 -4.70
N GLY A 119 -1.44 5.23 -4.46
CA GLY A 119 -1.97 3.99 -3.91
C GLY A 119 -1.66 3.85 -2.42
N THR A 120 -2.25 2.83 -1.76
CA THR A 120 -2.11 2.61 -0.31
C THR A 120 -1.34 1.34 -0.01
N GLY A 121 -0.65 1.30 1.13
CA GLY A 121 0.05 0.12 1.64
C GLY A 121 1.57 0.27 1.64
N ASP A 122 2.18 -0.12 2.75
CA ASP A 122 3.62 0.02 3.01
C ASP A 122 4.47 -0.90 2.13
N ALA A 123 3.84 -1.86 1.44
CA ALA A 123 4.50 -2.81 0.56
C ALA A 123 4.86 -2.27 -0.84
N LYS A 124 4.43 -1.05 -1.19
CA LYS A 124 4.75 -0.42 -2.49
C LYS A 124 6.24 -0.45 -2.89
N PRO A 125 7.21 -0.20 -1.99
CA PRO A 125 8.62 -0.21 -2.35
C PRO A 125 9.24 -1.61 -2.31
N LEU A 126 8.51 -2.64 -1.84
CA LEU A 126 9.04 -4.00 -1.71
C LEU A 126 9.18 -4.72 -3.05
N ALA A 127 10.23 -5.53 -3.16
CA ALA A 127 10.53 -6.31 -4.36
C ALA A 127 9.47 -7.37 -4.65
N ARG A 128 8.93 -8.00 -3.60
CA ARG A 128 7.82 -8.97 -3.68
C ARG A 128 6.55 -8.29 -3.17
N GLN A 129 5.62 -8.01 -4.07
CA GLN A 129 4.41 -7.27 -3.76
C GLN A 129 3.23 -7.73 -4.63
N ILE A 130 2.04 -7.65 -4.05
CA ILE A 130 0.78 -7.85 -4.75
C ILE A 130 0.11 -6.48 -4.89
N VAL A 131 -0.40 -6.19 -6.08
CA VAL A 131 -1.06 -4.92 -6.38
C VAL A 131 -2.49 -5.18 -6.82
N PHE A 132 -3.44 -4.89 -5.94
CA PHE A 132 -4.87 -4.87 -6.29
C PHE A 132 -5.19 -3.52 -6.94
N ARG A 133 -5.91 -3.56 -8.06
CA ARG A 133 -6.31 -2.39 -8.84
C ARG A 133 -7.80 -2.36 -8.99
N SER A 134 -8.37 -1.17 -8.90
CA SER A 134 -9.79 -0.96 -9.19
C SER A 134 -10.05 0.34 -9.94
N TRP A 135 -11.00 0.26 -10.84
CA TRP A 135 -11.67 1.36 -11.50
C TRP A 135 -13.10 1.40 -11.00
N GLU A 136 -13.55 2.59 -10.63
CA GLU A 136 -14.81 2.76 -9.89
C GLU A 136 -16.02 2.31 -10.71
N CYS A 137 -16.91 1.57 -10.06
CA CYS A 137 -18.24 1.33 -10.56
C CYS A 137 -19.10 2.58 -10.31
N ARG A 138 -19.80 3.07 -11.34
CA ARG A 138 -20.73 4.22 -11.26
C ARG A 138 -22.15 3.88 -11.70
N GLY A 139 -22.47 2.59 -11.74
CA GLY A 139 -23.75 2.07 -12.21
C GLY A 139 -23.59 1.08 -13.36
N LEU A 140 -24.70 0.69 -13.98
CA LEU A 140 -24.71 -0.33 -15.05
C LEU A 140 -23.99 0.15 -16.32
N ASP A 141 -24.05 1.44 -16.62
CA ASP A 141 -23.37 2.04 -17.79
C ASP A 141 -21.86 2.20 -17.58
N HIS A 142 -21.39 2.04 -16.34
CA HIS A 142 -19.98 2.06 -15.98
C HIS A 142 -19.72 1.07 -14.85
N PRO A 143 -19.75 -0.25 -15.15
CA PRO A 143 -19.62 -1.29 -14.12
C PRO A 143 -18.25 -1.29 -13.43
N GLY A 144 -17.29 -0.55 -13.99
CA GLY A 144 -15.92 -0.47 -13.50
C GLY A 144 -15.17 -1.77 -13.75
N HIS A 145 -13.98 -1.86 -13.17
CA HIS A 145 -13.13 -3.03 -13.31
C HIS A 145 -12.25 -3.26 -12.09
N ALA A 146 -11.85 -4.50 -11.86
CA ALA A 146 -10.89 -4.85 -10.84
C ALA A 146 -9.89 -5.85 -11.41
N SER A 147 -8.63 -5.69 -11.02
CA SER A 147 -7.57 -6.60 -11.42
C SER A 147 -6.49 -6.70 -10.36
N LEU A 148 -5.70 -7.76 -10.45
CA LEU A 148 -4.63 -8.05 -9.50
C LEU A 148 -3.33 -8.30 -10.27
N THR A 149 -2.20 -7.86 -9.71
CA THR A 149 -0.87 -8.23 -10.22
C THR A 149 0.00 -8.73 -9.09
N ILE A 150 0.56 -9.92 -9.25
CA ILE A 150 1.59 -10.48 -8.39
C ILE A 150 2.93 -10.11 -9.01
N LYS A 151 3.79 -9.43 -8.23
CA LYS A 151 5.12 -9.02 -8.66
C LYS A 151 6.17 -9.63 -7.76
N ASN A 152 7.14 -10.30 -8.36
CA ASN A 152 8.33 -10.77 -7.67
C ASN A 152 9.57 -10.32 -8.46
N GLN A 153 10.29 -9.38 -7.86
CA GLN A 153 11.53 -8.82 -8.40
C GLN A 153 12.70 -9.08 -7.45
N ALA A 154 12.61 -10.15 -6.64
CA ALA A 154 13.66 -10.52 -5.70
C ALA A 154 14.91 -11.06 -6.42
N ASP A 155 14.73 -11.77 -7.54
CA ASP A 155 15.85 -12.28 -8.33
C ASP A 155 16.69 -11.13 -8.90
N ALA A 156 18.01 -11.34 -8.93
CA ALA A 156 18.96 -10.40 -9.52
C ALA A 156 18.83 -10.37 -11.06
N ASP A 157 18.48 -11.50 -11.66
CA ASP A 157 18.18 -11.61 -13.08
C ASP A 157 16.75 -11.11 -13.37
N ALA A 158 16.66 -10.00 -14.10
CA ALA A 158 15.38 -9.43 -14.53
C ALA A 158 14.55 -10.38 -15.39
N GLY A 159 15.18 -11.33 -16.10
CA GLY A 159 14.49 -12.35 -16.88
C GLY A 159 13.69 -13.35 -16.04
N ARG A 160 14.04 -13.49 -14.75
CA ARG A 160 13.36 -14.37 -13.79
C ARG A 160 12.29 -13.67 -12.96
N HIS A 161 12.09 -12.37 -13.17
CA HIS A 161 11.06 -11.62 -12.46
C HIS A 161 9.67 -12.13 -12.82
N VAL A 162 8.83 -12.29 -11.80
CA VAL A 162 7.45 -12.73 -11.99
C VAL A 162 6.54 -11.52 -12.08
N TYR A 163 5.72 -11.47 -13.13
CA TYR A 163 4.67 -10.48 -13.33
C TYR A 163 3.37 -11.17 -13.76
N GLU A 164 2.69 -11.78 -12.79
CA GLU A 164 1.44 -12.49 -13.05
C GLU A 164 0.27 -11.51 -12.87
N HIS A 165 -0.41 -11.19 -13.97
CA HIS A 165 -1.57 -10.30 -13.96
C HIS A 165 -2.87 -11.07 -14.19
N VAL A 166 -3.83 -10.87 -13.29
CA VAL A 166 -5.18 -11.43 -13.38
C VAL A 166 -6.15 -10.29 -13.60
N SER A 167 -6.82 -10.33 -14.74
CA SER A 167 -7.84 -9.38 -15.17
C SER A 167 -8.85 -10.15 -16.00
N TRP A 168 -10.14 -10.00 -15.69
CA TRP A 168 -11.21 -10.79 -16.28
C TRP A 168 -12.16 -9.90 -17.07
N TRP A 169 -12.28 -10.13 -18.37
CA TRP A 169 -13.12 -9.33 -19.27
C TRP A 169 -14.02 -10.23 -20.11
N PRO A 170 -15.20 -9.75 -20.53
CA PRO A 170 -15.94 -10.42 -21.59
C PRO A 170 -15.16 -10.31 -22.91
N LEU A 171 -15.24 -11.35 -23.75
CA LEU A 171 -14.56 -11.40 -25.04
C LEU A 171 -15.14 -10.34 -25.99
N LYS A 172 -16.47 -10.18 -25.96
CA LYS A 172 -17.25 -9.18 -26.69
C LYS A 172 -17.81 -8.13 -25.72
N PRO A 173 -18.01 -6.88 -26.15
CA PRO A 173 -18.73 -5.90 -25.34
C PRO A 173 -20.10 -6.45 -24.96
N LEU A 174 -20.47 -6.31 -23.69
CA LEU A 174 -21.80 -6.68 -23.22
C LEU A 174 -22.79 -5.65 -23.73
N ASP A 175 -23.87 -6.12 -24.36
CA ASP A 175 -25.02 -5.27 -24.57
C ASP A 175 -25.74 -5.07 -23.22
N SER A 176 -26.32 -3.88 -23.02
CA SER A 176 -27.09 -3.48 -21.84
C SER A 176 -28.21 -4.45 -21.43
N LYS A 177 -28.60 -5.35 -22.35
CA LYS A 177 -29.66 -6.36 -22.16
C LYS A 177 -29.13 -7.78 -21.88
N GLU A 178 -27.82 -8.03 -22.04
CA GLU A 178 -27.22 -9.34 -21.86
C GLU A 178 -26.69 -9.54 -20.44
N PHE A 179 -27.50 -10.16 -19.58
CA PHE A 179 -27.11 -10.63 -18.24
C PHE A 179 -26.58 -12.07 -18.22
N GLY A 180 -26.49 -12.69 -19.40
CA GLY A 180 -26.06 -14.07 -19.59
C GLY A 180 -24.57 -14.27 -19.36
N ARG A 181 -24.16 -15.54 -19.25
CA ARG A 181 -22.75 -15.94 -19.21
C ARG A 181 -22.19 -15.87 -20.63
N VAL A 182 -21.14 -15.08 -20.83
CA VAL A 182 -20.43 -14.93 -22.11
C VAL A 182 -19.00 -15.45 -22.03
N GLU A 183 -18.37 -15.66 -23.17
CA GLU A 183 -16.95 -16.01 -23.18
C GLU A 183 -16.10 -14.92 -22.52
N ALA A 184 -15.11 -15.37 -21.76
CA ALA A 184 -14.19 -14.49 -21.05
C ALA A 184 -12.81 -14.52 -21.70
N LYS A 185 -12.05 -13.46 -21.47
CA LYS A 185 -10.61 -13.42 -21.72
C LYS A 185 -9.90 -12.92 -20.47
N ALA A 186 -8.76 -13.54 -20.18
CA ALA A 186 -7.83 -13.03 -19.19
C ALA A 186 -6.79 -12.13 -19.86
N LEU A 187 -6.71 -10.86 -19.46
CA LEU A 187 -5.69 -9.96 -20.02
C LEU A 187 -4.33 -10.23 -19.36
N SER A 188 -3.27 -10.15 -20.17
CA SER A 188 -1.90 -10.47 -19.72
C SER A 188 -1.18 -9.28 -19.09
N ARG A 189 -1.65 -8.04 -19.33
CA ARG A 189 -0.98 -6.81 -18.86
C ARG A 189 -1.96 -5.75 -18.36
N TYR A 190 -1.64 -5.15 -17.22
CA TYR A 190 -2.46 -4.07 -16.62
C TYR A 190 -2.64 -2.85 -17.55
N ARG A 191 -1.70 -2.59 -18.47
CA ARG A 191 -1.83 -1.49 -19.44
C ARG A 191 -3.05 -1.66 -20.35
N GLN A 192 -3.42 -2.90 -20.65
CA GLN A 192 -4.60 -3.19 -21.45
C GLN A 192 -5.89 -2.84 -20.69
N ASP A 193 -5.94 -3.07 -19.38
CA ASP A 193 -7.06 -2.61 -18.54
C ASP A 193 -7.21 -1.09 -18.63
N LYS A 194 -6.12 -0.32 -18.47
CA LYS A 194 -6.17 1.16 -18.53
C LYS A 194 -6.82 1.65 -19.83
N ARG A 195 -6.46 1.03 -20.95
CA ARG A 195 -6.95 1.38 -22.29
C ARG A 195 -8.42 1.01 -22.46
N SER A 196 -8.84 -0.09 -21.86
CA SER A 196 -10.23 -0.58 -21.94
C SER A 196 -11.17 0.28 -21.09
N GLU A 197 -10.65 0.87 -20.00
CA GLU A 197 -11.37 1.74 -19.06
C GLU A 197 -11.52 3.19 -19.53
N ILE A 198 -11.06 3.53 -20.75
CA ILE A 198 -11.30 4.85 -21.33
C ILE A 198 -12.12 4.73 -22.61
N GLY A 199 -13.27 5.40 -22.64
CA GLY A 199 -14.17 5.38 -23.81
C GLY A 199 -13.51 5.97 -25.07
N LYS A 200 -13.80 5.38 -26.23
CA LYS A 200 -13.26 5.82 -27.54
C LYS A 200 -13.48 7.30 -27.82
N GLU A 201 -14.66 7.82 -27.48
CA GLU A 201 -14.98 9.22 -27.64
C GLU A 201 -14.13 10.13 -26.75
N THR A 202 -13.91 9.73 -25.49
CA THR A 202 -13.01 10.45 -24.58
C THR A 202 -11.60 10.51 -25.17
N VAL A 203 -11.06 9.40 -25.68
CA VAL A 203 -9.74 9.36 -26.33
C VAL A 203 -9.67 10.33 -27.51
N ARG A 204 -10.70 10.37 -28.36
CA ARG A 204 -10.81 11.30 -29.50
C ARG A 204 -10.86 12.76 -29.03
N ASN A 205 -11.64 13.05 -28.00
CA ASN A 205 -11.75 14.41 -27.44
C ASN A 205 -10.43 14.87 -26.83
N LEU A 206 -9.70 14.00 -26.13
CA LEU A 206 -8.37 14.31 -25.59
C LEU A 206 -7.38 14.65 -26.71
N ARG A 207 -7.34 13.84 -27.78
CA ARG A 207 -6.50 14.14 -28.96
C ARG A 207 -6.87 15.47 -29.62
N ARG A 208 -8.16 15.74 -29.82
CA ARG A 208 -8.64 17.01 -30.38
C ARG A 208 -8.21 18.21 -29.53
N GLY A 209 -8.31 18.09 -28.21
CA GLY A 209 -7.90 19.16 -27.31
C GLY A 209 -6.39 19.41 -27.32
N GLU A 210 -5.57 18.36 -27.42
CA GLU A 210 -4.12 18.51 -27.57
C GLU A 210 -3.74 19.23 -28.86
N ILE A 211 -4.26 18.76 -30.00
CA ILE A 211 -4.01 19.38 -31.31
C ILE A 211 -4.43 20.85 -31.31
N ALA A 212 -5.61 21.16 -30.77
CA ALA A 212 -6.11 22.52 -30.72
C ALA A 212 -5.24 23.44 -29.85
N ARG A 213 -4.73 22.94 -28.72
CA ARG A 213 -3.83 23.73 -27.86
C ARG A 213 -2.47 23.96 -28.49
N GLU A 214 -1.88 22.93 -29.10
CA GLU A 214 -0.62 23.09 -29.83
C GLU A 214 -0.78 24.09 -30.98
N LYS A 215 -1.94 24.11 -31.65
CA LYS A 215 -2.26 25.09 -32.67
C LYS A 215 -2.37 26.50 -32.09
N ILE A 216 -3.13 26.69 -31.01
CA ILE A 216 -3.29 27.98 -30.33
C ILE A 216 -1.93 28.54 -29.84
N GLU A 217 -1.06 27.70 -29.28
CA GLU A 217 0.28 28.10 -28.81
C GLU A 217 1.20 28.52 -29.97
N LYS A 218 1.14 27.82 -31.11
CA LYS A 218 2.00 28.11 -32.28
C LYS A 218 1.48 29.27 -33.14
N GLU A 219 0.17 29.44 -33.22
CA GLU A 219 -0.51 30.39 -34.13
C GLU A 219 -1.09 31.60 -33.38
N ALA A 220 -0.42 32.08 -32.32
CA ALA A 220 -0.89 33.20 -31.48
C ALA A 220 -1.24 34.50 -32.27
N ASN A 221 -0.82 34.60 -33.54
CA ASN A 221 -1.04 35.76 -34.43
C ASN A 221 -1.95 35.48 -35.66
N HIS A 222 -2.53 34.27 -35.80
CA HIS A 222 -3.51 33.98 -36.87
C HIS A 222 -4.94 33.91 -36.34
N LEU A 223 -5.92 34.09 -37.24
CA LEU A 223 -7.36 33.95 -36.93
C LEU A 223 -7.66 32.51 -36.51
N LEU A 224 -7.59 32.25 -35.21
CA LEU A 224 -7.98 30.99 -34.59
C LEU A 224 -9.51 30.82 -34.69
N ASP A 225 -9.96 29.64 -35.14
CA ASP A 225 -11.38 29.32 -35.27
C ASP A 225 -12.00 29.08 -33.88
N GLU A 226 -13.26 29.46 -33.69
CA GLU A 226 -14.06 29.15 -32.50
C GLU A 226 -14.13 27.61 -32.25
N ALA A 227 -14.02 26.80 -33.31
CA ALA A 227 -13.90 25.36 -33.19
C ALA A 227 -12.61 24.91 -32.45
N ASP A 228 -11.49 25.61 -32.65
CA ASP A 228 -10.21 25.31 -31.98
C ASP A 228 -10.30 25.62 -30.49
N PHE A 229 -10.86 26.78 -30.12
CA PHE A 229 -11.10 27.12 -28.71
C PHE A 229 -12.07 26.12 -28.04
N ARG A 230 -13.14 25.72 -28.75
CA ARG A 230 -14.07 24.68 -28.25
C ARG A 230 -13.43 23.30 -28.13
N ALA A 231 -12.45 22.96 -28.95
CA ALA A 231 -11.71 21.71 -28.83
C ALA A 231 -10.66 21.77 -27.71
N ALA A 232 -9.97 22.91 -27.55
CA ALA A 232 -8.93 23.13 -26.56
C ALA A 232 -9.39 22.88 -25.11
N ARG A 233 -10.70 23.01 -24.84
CA ARG A 233 -11.31 22.68 -23.53
C ARG A 233 -11.15 21.22 -23.09
N PHE A 234 -10.86 20.30 -24.01
CA PHE A 234 -10.71 18.88 -23.69
C PHE A 234 -9.31 18.58 -23.14
N PHE A 235 -9.20 18.50 -21.81
CA PHE A 235 -7.95 18.20 -21.10
C PHE A 235 -7.99 16.84 -20.38
N PRO A 236 -6.86 16.11 -20.30
CA PRO A 236 -6.77 14.82 -19.62
C PRO A 236 -6.99 14.96 -18.12
N ARG A 237 -8.06 14.39 -17.59
CA ARG A 237 -8.32 14.33 -16.14
C ARG A 237 -7.14 13.64 -15.46
N ALA A 238 -6.90 13.88 -14.17
CA ALA A 238 -5.74 13.32 -13.45
C ALA A 238 -5.53 11.80 -13.66
N GLY A 239 -6.63 11.03 -13.76
CA GLY A 239 -6.61 9.58 -14.05
C GLY A 239 -6.21 9.20 -15.46
N GLN A 240 -6.47 10.07 -16.43
CA GLN A 240 -6.24 9.84 -17.85
C GLN A 240 -4.78 10.14 -18.15
N LYS A 241 -3.99 9.10 -18.42
CA LYS A 241 -2.57 9.21 -18.70
C LYS A 241 -2.23 8.45 -19.98
N ARG A 242 -1.27 8.97 -20.74
CA ARG A 242 -0.63 8.21 -21.81
C ARG A 242 0.26 7.13 -21.20
N ASP A 243 0.34 5.98 -21.86
CA ASP A 243 1.37 4.99 -21.58
C ASP A 243 2.61 5.20 -22.45
N GLU A 244 3.62 4.33 -22.31
CA GLU A 244 4.87 4.39 -23.09
C GLU A 244 4.66 4.28 -24.60
N GLU A 245 3.55 3.69 -25.06
CA GLU A 245 3.16 3.64 -26.47
C GLU A 245 2.35 4.88 -26.89
N TRP A 246 2.36 5.93 -26.07
CA TRP A 246 1.62 7.17 -26.27
C TRP A 246 0.10 6.98 -26.39
N ARG A 247 -0.45 5.89 -25.82
CA ARG A 247 -1.89 5.62 -25.84
C ARG A 247 -2.56 6.06 -24.55
N TRP A 248 -3.71 6.72 -24.68
CA TRP A 248 -4.51 7.15 -23.53
C TRP A 248 -5.11 5.96 -22.77
N GLY A 249 -5.10 6.04 -21.45
CA GLY A 249 -5.77 5.09 -20.56
C GLY A 249 -6.12 5.70 -19.21
N LEU A 250 -7.09 5.12 -18.52
CA LEU A 250 -7.50 5.51 -17.17
C LEU A 250 -6.70 4.72 -16.12
N SER A 251 -6.10 5.43 -15.16
CA SER A 251 -5.32 4.81 -14.08
C SER A 251 -6.24 4.31 -12.98
N ALA A 252 -5.90 3.14 -12.43
CA ALA A 252 -6.62 2.53 -11.31
C ALA A 252 -6.19 3.13 -9.97
N ARG A 253 -7.10 3.04 -8.99
CA ARG A 253 -6.73 3.03 -7.56
C ARG A 253 -5.88 1.79 -7.30
N LYS A 254 -4.90 1.88 -6.39
CA LYS A 254 -3.97 0.78 -6.10
C LYS A 254 -3.92 0.50 -4.61
N VAL A 255 -3.93 -0.78 -4.25
CA VAL A 255 -3.65 -1.28 -2.90
C VAL A 255 -2.49 -2.26 -3.00
N TYR A 256 -1.45 -2.04 -2.21
CA TYR A 256 -0.21 -2.80 -2.20
C TYR A 256 -0.16 -3.72 -0.98
N PHE A 257 0.13 -4.99 -1.19
CA PHE A 257 0.30 -5.98 -0.13
C PHE A 257 1.69 -6.60 -0.23
N PRO A 258 2.34 -6.91 0.90
CA PRO A 258 3.60 -7.65 0.88
C PRO A 258 3.33 -9.13 0.62
N ALA A 259 4.29 -9.81 -0.02
CA ALA A 259 4.33 -11.27 0.02
C ALA A 259 4.94 -11.75 1.35
N ILE A 260 4.45 -12.87 1.89
CA ILE A 260 5.06 -13.52 3.06
C ILE A 260 6.48 -13.98 2.70
N GLY A 261 7.40 -13.83 3.65
CA GLY A 261 8.76 -14.34 3.54
C GLY A 261 9.82 -13.24 3.39
N LEU A 262 11.03 -13.65 3.01
CA LEU A 262 12.14 -12.72 2.76
C LEU A 262 11.78 -11.73 1.65
N ASN A 263 12.01 -10.45 1.92
CA ASN A 263 11.69 -9.36 1.01
C ASN A 263 12.67 -8.19 1.22
N ARG A 264 12.85 -7.38 0.18
CA ARG A 264 13.74 -6.21 0.21
C ARG A 264 13.02 -4.96 -0.23
N ASP A 265 13.36 -3.85 0.40
CA ASP A 265 12.97 -2.52 -0.08
C ASP A 265 13.85 -2.15 -1.29
N LYS A 266 13.22 -1.90 -2.44
CA LYS A 266 13.94 -1.52 -3.68
C LYS A 266 14.62 -0.16 -3.61
N ARG A 267 14.28 0.68 -2.63
CA ARG A 267 14.90 1.99 -2.41
C ARG A 267 16.26 1.86 -1.74
N GLU A 268 16.51 0.74 -1.07
CA GLU A 268 17.74 0.48 -0.33
C GLU A 268 18.61 -0.50 -1.13
N ALA A 269 19.48 0.03 -1.99
CA ALA A 269 20.35 -0.79 -2.84
C ALA A 269 21.27 -1.76 -2.06
N ALA A 270 21.59 -1.43 -0.80
CA ALA A 270 22.35 -2.25 0.14
C ALA A 270 21.48 -2.89 1.25
N GLY A 271 20.16 -2.77 1.15
CA GLY A 271 19.21 -3.30 2.13
C GLY A 271 19.32 -4.82 2.20
N ARG A 272 19.46 -5.35 3.42
CA ARG A 272 19.38 -6.80 3.66
C ARG A 272 17.93 -7.23 3.52
N ASP A 273 17.72 -8.45 3.02
CA ASP A 273 16.40 -9.06 3.02
C ASP A 273 15.86 -9.11 4.46
N ALA A 274 14.67 -8.56 4.67
CA ALA A 274 13.94 -8.64 5.91
C ALA A 274 12.79 -9.64 5.75
N PHE A 275 12.53 -10.44 6.79
CA PHE A 275 11.42 -11.36 6.77
C PHE A 275 10.11 -10.61 7.01
N VAL A 276 9.18 -10.68 6.06
CA VAL A 276 7.82 -10.17 6.23
C VAL A 276 6.92 -11.30 6.75
N LEU A 277 6.58 -11.22 8.03
CA LEU A 277 5.78 -12.22 8.73
C LEU A 277 4.31 -12.20 8.30
N PHE A 278 3.72 -11.00 8.18
CA PHE A 278 2.34 -10.85 7.72
C PHE A 278 2.31 -10.35 6.29
N GLY A 279 1.81 -11.19 5.39
CA GLY A 279 1.65 -10.87 3.97
C GLY A 279 0.73 -11.87 3.30
N LEU A 280 0.71 -11.87 1.98
CA LEU A 280 -0.05 -12.84 1.19
C LEU A 280 0.84 -13.97 0.69
N ASN A 281 0.28 -15.19 0.61
CA ASN A 281 0.96 -16.36 0.08
C ASN A 281 1.09 -16.28 -1.45
N GLU A 282 2.23 -15.76 -1.92
CA GLU A 282 2.53 -15.56 -3.33
C GLU A 282 2.36 -16.83 -4.17
N ALA A 283 2.87 -17.98 -3.70
CA ALA A 283 2.81 -19.24 -4.44
C ALA A 283 1.38 -19.73 -4.64
N ALA A 284 0.54 -19.64 -3.61
CA ALA A 284 -0.88 -19.99 -3.70
C ALA A 284 -1.63 -19.07 -4.67
N MET A 285 -1.34 -17.76 -4.63
CA MET A 285 -1.93 -16.80 -5.55
C MET A 285 -1.50 -17.05 -7.01
N LEU A 286 -0.23 -17.37 -7.25
CA LEU A 286 0.28 -17.69 -8.59
C LEU A 286 -0.39 -18.96 -9.14
N ARG A 287 -0.59 -20.00 -8.31
CA ARG A 287 -1.31 -21.20 -8.72
C ARG A 287 -2.75 -20.89 -9.10
N ASP A 288 -3.49 -20.16 -8.27
CA ASP A 288 -4.89 -19.82 -8.56
C ASP A 288 -5.01 -18.86 -9.76
N ALA A 289 -4.10 -17.89 -9.90
CA ALA A 289 -4.02 -17.01 -11.07
C ALA A 289 -3.85 -17.78 -12.38
N ARG A 290 -2.94 -18.76 -12.40
CA ARG A 290 -2.71 -19.63 -13.55
C ARG A 290 -3.92 -20.55 -13.82
N ALA A 291 -4.55 -21.07 -12.78
CA ALA A 291 -5.78 -21.86 -12.91
C ALA A 291 -6.93 -21.05 -13.52
N VAL A 292 -7.13 -19.79 -13.08
CA VAL A 292 -8.13 -18.88 -13.66
C VAL A 292 -7.86 -18.63 -15.14
N LYS A 293 -6.60 -18.39 -15.52
CA LYS A 293 -6.22 -18.21 -16.93
C LYS A 293 -6.45 -19.46 -17.76
N HIS A 294 -6.09 -20.63 -17.25
CA HIS A 294 -6.30 -21.90 -17.92
C HIS A 294 -7.80 -22.18 -18.13
N ALA A 295 -8.61 -21.99 -17.08
CA ALA A 295 -10.05 -22.17 -17.15
C ALA A 295 -10.74 -21.16 -18.08
N ALA A 296 -10.14 -19.99 -18.32
CA ALA A 296 -10.58 -19.06 -19.38
C ALA A 296 -10.38 -19.67 -20.77
N THR A 297 -9.21 -20.26 -21.01
CA THR A 297 -8.84 -20.83 -22.31
C THR A 297 -9.60 -22.11 -22.63
N THR A 298 -9.94 -22.92 -21.63
CA THR A 298 -10.75 -24.14 -21.82
C THR A 298 -12.26 -23.86 -21.83
N GLY A 299 -12.68 -22.63 -21.51
CA GLY A 299 -14.08 -22.23 -21.47
C GLY A 299 -14.83 -22.69 -20.21
N GLU A 300 -14.15 -23.27 -19.23
CA GLU A 300 -14.70 -23.66 -17.93
C GLU A 300 -15.21 -22.46 -17.13
N LEU A 301 -14.49 -21.35 -17.19
CA LEU A 301 -14.91 -20.08 -16.59
C LEU A 301 -15.42 -19.14 -17.69
N LYS A 302 -16.60 -18.56 -17.43
CA LYS A 302 -17.23 -17.55 -18.28
C LYS A 302 -17.18 -16.18 -17.61
N TYR A 303 -17.66 -15.15 -18.31
CA TYR A 303 -17.86 -13.82 -17.75
C TYR A 303 -19.36 -13.59 -17.56
N GLN A 304 -19.76 -13.06 -16.42
CA GLN A 304 -21.12 -12.61 -16.14
C GLN A 304 -21.07 -11.36 -15.28
N MET A 305 -21.62 -10.24 -15.80
CA MET A 305 -21.53 -8.94 -15.13
C MET A 305 -22.11 -8.97 -13.71
N ILE A 306 -23.34 -9.47 -13.58
CA ILE A 306 -24.03 -9.66 -12.31
C ILE A 306 -23.68 -11.04 -11.80
N SER A 307 -22.59 -11.16 -11.05
CA SER A 307 -22.12 -12.44 -10.53
C SER A 307 -21.32 -12.27 -9.26
N LYS A 308 -21.44 -13.26 -8.37
CA LYS A 308 -20.60 -13.36 -7.18
C LYS A 308 -19.26 -14.06 -7.45
N LYS A 309 -19.16 -14.73 -8.59
CA LYS A 309 -18.08 -15.68 -8.88
C LYS A 309 -17.37 -15.40 -10.20
N GLU A 310 -18.07 -14.83 -11.18
CA GLU A 310 -17.61 -14.78 -12.58
C GLU A 310 -17.57 -13.37 -13.20
N ASN A 311 -17.23 -12.36 -12.41
CA ASN A 311 -16.88 -11.04 -12.94
C ASN A 311 -15.44 -10.65 -12.55
N CYS A 312 -15.02 -9.46 -13.00
CA CYS A 312 -13.67 -8.95 -12.72
C CYS A 312 -13.37 -8.82 -11.22
N ALA A 313 -14.32 -8.29 -10.45
CA ALA A 313 -14.20 -8.12 -9.01
C ALA A 313 -14.06 -9.46 -8.29
N SER A 314 -14.92 -10.43 -8.60
CA SER A 314 -14.89 -11.74 -7.96
C SER A 314 -13.62 -12.53 -8.31
N MET A 315 -13.10 -12.43 -9.53
CA MET A 315 -11.84 -13.09 -9.91
C MET A 315 -10.63 -12.47 -9.21
N ALA A 316 -10.55 -11.14 -9.15
CA ALA A 316 -9.49 -10.46 -8.40
C ALA A 316 -9.55 -10.80 -6.90
N LEU A 317 -10.76 -10.86 -6.33
CA LEU A 317 -10.98 -11.24 -4.93
C LEU A 317 -10.67 -12.72 -4.67
N ARG A 318 -11.01 -13.63 -5.59
CA ARG A 318 -10.68 -15.05 -5.48
C ARG A 318 -9.18 -15.26 -5.35
N VAL A 319 -8.39 -14.62 -6.22
CA VAL A 319 -6.93 -14.72 -6.18
C VAL A 319 -6.38 -14.04 -4.91
N LEU A 320 -6.93 -12.89 -4.50
CA LEU A 320 -6.55 -12.26 -3.24
C LEU A 320 -6.79 -13.18 -2.03
N ARG A 321 -7.93 -13.88 -2.02
CA ARG A 321 -8.32 -14.83 -0.97
C ARG A 321 -7.48 -16.10 -0.98
N SER A 322 -7.08 -16.61 -2.13
CA SER A 322 -6.16 -17.77 -2.21
C SER A 322 -4.79 -17.47 -1.62
N GLY A 323 -4.40 -16.18 -1.56
CA GLY A 323 -3.24 -15.70 -0.81
C GLY A 323 -3.41 -15.66 0.71
N GLY A 324 -4.57 -16.04 1.25
CA GLY A 324 -4.84 -16.04 2.69
C GLY A 324 -5.39 -14.72 3.25
N ALA A 325 -5.94 -13.83 2.41
CA ALA A 325 -6.50 -12.55 2.86
C ALA A 325 -7.54 -12.69 4.00
N GLU A 326 -8.29 -13.79 4.00
CA GLU A 326 -9.31 -14.10 5.03
C GLU A 326 -8.71 -14.38 6.42
N HIS A 327 -7.39 -14.60 6.52
CA HIS A 327 -6.70 -14.67 7.83
C HIS A 327 -6.55 -13.30 8.49
N PHE A 328 -6.75 -12.21 7.75
CA PHE A 328 -6.63 -10.85 8.25
C PHE A 328 -8.01 -10.21 8.45
N VAL A 329 -8.89 -10.34 7.44
CA VAL A 329 -10.24 -9.78 7.47
C VAL A 329 -11.21 -10.82 6.87
N PRO A 330 -12.28 -11.20 7.59
CA PRO A 330 -13.28 -12.12 7.04
C PRO A 330 -13.90 -11.60 5.75
N TYR A 331 -14.02 -12.46 4.74
CA TYR A 331 -14.69 -12.11 3.50
C TYR A 331 -16.20 -12.36 3.62
N THR A 332 -17.00 -11.35 3.28
CA THR A 332 -18.44 -11.50 3.11
C THR A 332 -18.76 -11.32 1.65
N ALA A 333 -19.32 -12.35 1.01
CA ALA A 333 -19.77 -12.25 -0.38
C ALA A 333 -20.93 -11.26 -0.53
N ALA A 334 -21.00 -10.59 -1.68
CA ALA A 334 -22.13 -9.75 -2.02
C ALA A 334 -23.42 -10.57 -2.19
N TRP A 335 -24.57 -9.93 -1.99
CA TRP A 335 -25.85 -10.61 -2.13
C TRP A 335 -26.23 -10.87 -3.59
N ILE A 336 -25.80 -10.01 -4.52
CA ILE A 336 -26.18 -10.09 -5.93
C ILE A 336 -24.94 -10.25 -6.81
N SER A 337 -24.07 -9.25 -6.80
CA SER A 337 -22.85 -9.23 -7.60
C SER A 337 -21.71 -8.65 -6.79
N GLU A 338 -20.51 -9.18 -6.97
CA GLU A 338 -19.33 -8.44 -6.54
C GLU A 338 -19.16 -7.22 -7.44
N ASP A 339 -18.71 -6.11 -6.88
CA ASP A 339 -18.43 -4.89 -7.63
C ASP A 339 -17.03 -4.36 -7.27
N PRO A 340 -16.38 -3.62 -8.19
CA PRO A 340 -15.05 -3.08 -7.96
C PRO A 340 -14.89 -2.18 -6.72
N ASN A 341 -15.94 -1.45 -6.31
CA ASN A 341 -15.86 -0.55 -5.16
C ASN A 341 -15.83 -1.36 -3.86
N ARG A 342 -16.71 -2.36 -3.71
CA ARG A 342 -16.70 -3.29 -2.56
C ARG A 342 -15.41 -4.10 -2.51
N ALA A 343 -14.96 -4.59 -3.66
CA ALA A 343 -13.71 -5.34 -3.74
C ALA A 343 -12.50 -4.50 -3.32
N HIS A 344 -12.46 -3.23 -3.72
CA HIS A 344 -11.44 -2.28 -3.28
C HIS A 344 -11.50 -2.01 -1.78
N ALA A 345 -12.69 -1.81 -1.20
CA ALA A 345 -12.85 -1.59 0.23
C ALA A 345 -12.36 -2.79 1.05
N TYR A 346 -12.67 -4.02 0.62
CA TYR A 346 -12.14 -5.23 1.24
C TYR A 346 -10.61 -5.31 1.13
N ALA A 347 -10.05 -5.03 -0.05
CA ALA A 347 -8.60 -5.00 -0.26
C ALA A 347 -7.92 -3.98 0.67
N GLN A 348 -8.48 -2.77 0.83
CA GLN A 348 -7.96 -1.76 1.75
C GLN A 348 -8.01 -2.23 3.21
N ALA A 349 -9.10 -2.88 3.64
CA ALA A 349 -9.21 -3.41 5.00
C ALA A 349 -8.16 -4.49 5.29
N VAL A 350 -7.95 -5.42 4.35
CA VAL A 350 -6.91 -6.46 4.45
C VAL A 350 -5.52 -5.82 4.53
N GLN A 351 -5.23 -4.84 3.67
CA GLN A 351 -3.93 -4.15 3.64
C GLN A 351 -3.67 -3.42 4.96
N ALA A 352 -4.63 -2.62 5.43
CA ALA A 352 -4.50 -1.88 6.69
C ALA A 352 -4.23 -2.83 7.87
N ARG A 353 -4.88 -4.00 7.88
CA ARG A 353 -4.67 -5.01 8.92
C ARG A 353 -3.29 -5.66 8.84
N ILE A 354 -2.81 -6.00 7.64
CA ILE A 354 -1.46 -6.54 7.43
C ILE A 354 -0.40 -5.54 7.88
N ASP A 355 -0.52 -4.27 7.48
CA ASP A 355 0.45 -3.23 7.83
C ASP A 355 0.45 -2.97 9.34
N THR A 356 -0.74 -2.95 9.98
CA THR A 356 -0.85 -2.84 11.45
C THR A 356 -0.10 -3.97 12.16
N LEU A 357 -0.25 -5.22 11.71
CA LEU A 357 0.40 -6.38 12.33
C LEU A 357 1.92 -6.38 12.11
N ASN A 358 2.39 -5.99 10.92
CA ASN A 358 3.82 -5.85 10.65
C ASN A 358 4.44 -4.72 11.46
N GLN A 359 3.73 -3.60 11.61
CA GLN A 359 4.15 -2.50 12.46
C GLN A 359 4.24 -2.94 13.93
N GLN A 360 3.22 -3.63 14.45
CA GLN A 360 3.24 -4.20 15.80
C GLN A 360 4.41 -5.17 16.01
N ARG A 361 4.69 -6.06 15.06
CA ARG A 361 5.89 -6.92 15.10
C ARG A 361 7.14 -6.05 15.20
N ALA A 362 7.28 -5.04 14.34
CA ALA A 362 8.46 -4.18 14.34
C ALA A 362 8.62 -3.41 15.66
N ASP A 363 7.52 -2.96 16.27
CA ASP A 363 7.49 -2.34 17.60
C ASP A 363 7.93 -3.31 18.71
N ILE A 364 7.44 -4.56 18.68
CA ILE A 364 7.89 -5.63 19.60
C ILE A 364 9.39 -5.83 19.51
N ALA A 365 9.93 -5.99 18.29
CA ALA A 365 11.36 -6.22 18.10
C ALA A 365 12.19 -5.07 18.65
N ARG A 366 11.82 -3.81 18.33
CA ARG A 366 12.49 -2.62 18.88
C ARG A 366 12.40 -2.55 20.41
N HIS A 367 11.28 -2.97 20.98
CA HIS A 367 11.13 -3.01 22.44
C HIS A 367 12.06 -4.07 23.06
N CYS A 368 12.07 -5.30 22.51
CA CYS A 368 12.95 -6.38 22.94
C CYS A 368 14.44 -6.01 22.81
N ASP A 369 14.84 -5.35 21.72
CA ASP A 369 16.20 -4.84 21.56
C ASP A 369 16.59 -3.88 22.70
N ARG A 370 15.65 -3.00 23.11
CA ARG A 370 15.87 -2.09 24.25
C ARG A 370 15.97 -2.82 25.59
N LEU A 371 15.25 -3.92 25.79
CA LEU A 371 15.37 -4.71 27.03
C LEU A 371 16.79 -5.26 27.22
N CYS A 372 17.45 -5.62 26.12
CA CYS A 372 18.85 -6.06 26.11
C CYS A 372 19.88 -4.95 26.41
N ASN A 373 19.44 -3.70 26.64
CA ASN A 373 20.34 -2.64 27.13
C ASN A 373 20.67 -2.82 28.62
N SER A 374 19.80 -3.48 29.38
CA SER A 374 20.08 -3.86 30.78
C SER A 374 21.13 -4.97 30.80
N ALA A 375 22.24 -4.75 31.51
CA ALA A 375 23.33 -5.72 31.64
C ALA A 375 22.86 -7.10 32.19
N PRO A 376 22.13 -7.18 33.32
CA PRO A 376 21.69 -8.48 33.85
C PRO A 376 20.75 -9.21 32.89
N VAL A 377 19.81 -8.50 32.25
CA VAL A 377 18.91 -9.10 31.24
C VAL A 377 19.69 -9.62 30.05
N ARG A 378 20.65 -8.84 29.54
CA ARG A 378 21.48 -9.23 28.40
C ARG A 378 22.34 -10.45 28.70
N GLU A 379 22.95 -10.52 29.87
CA GLU A 379 23.80 -11.65 30.28
C GLU A 379 22.97 -12.92 30.46
N ALA A 380 21.84 -12.84 31.16
CA ALA A 380 20.93 -13.98 31.31
C ALA A 380 20.37 -14.46 29.97
N TRP A 381 19.97 -13.52 29.09
CA TRP A 381 19.48 -13.86 27.76
C TRP A 381 20.55 -14.49 26.87
N ARG A 382 21.80 -14.01 26.93
CA ARG A 382 22.92 -14.64 26.22
C ARG A 382 23.19 -16.04 26.74
N ALA A 383 23.21 -16.24 28.06
CA ALA A 383 23.42 -17.55 28.67
C ALA A 383 22.36 -18.58 28.22
N PHE A 384 21.11 -18.15 28.03
CA PHE A 384 20.04 -18.98 27.46
C PHE A 384 20.19 -19.19 25.94
N SER A 385 20.51 -18.12 25.20
CA SER A 385 20.51 -18.13 23.73
C SER A 385 21.74 -18.80 23.13
N GLU A 386 22.85 -18.88 23.87
CA GLU A 386 24.03 -19.63 23.45
C GLU A 386 23.71 -21.14 23.50
N PRO A 387 23.80 -21.85 22.37
CA PRO A 387 23.53 -23.28 22.37
C PRO A 387 24.59 -23.98 23.25
N GLY A 388 24.13 -24.72 24.26
CA GLY A 388 24.97 -25.70 24.94
C GLY A 388 25.67 -26.59 23.91
N GLN A 389 26.94 -26.91 24.17
CA GLN A 389 27.89 -27.56 23.25
C GLN A 389 27.39 -28.81 22.49
N ALA A 390 26.24 -29.40 22.87
CA ALA A 390 25.62 -30.52 22.20
C ALA A 390 25.09 -30.23 20.78
N VAL A 391 24.63 -29.00 20.46
CA VAL A 391 24.05 -28.69 19.13
C VAL A 391 25.12 -28.36 18.08
N ARG A 392 26.32 -27.95 18.51
CA ARG A 392 27.46 -27.71 17.59
C ARG A 392 27.96 -28.98 16.91
N GLY A 393 27.80 -30.16 17.53
CA GLY A 393 28.27 -31.42 16.97
C GLY A 393 27.62 -31.81 15.63
N VAL A 394 26.38 -31.37 15.39
CA VAL A 394 25.62 -31.71 14.17
C VAL A 394 25.82 -30.68 13.04
N LEU A 395 26.18 -29.43 13.36
CA LEU A 395 26.34 -28.35 12.37
C LEU A 395 27.80 -27.91 12.12
N ALA A 396 28.74 -28.23 13.01
CA ALA A 396 30.15 -27.85 12.85
C ALA A 396 30.98 -28.83 11.99
N GLY A 397 30.42 -29.98 11.62
CA GLY A 397 31.09 -30.98 10.77
C GLY A 397 31.34 -30.56 9.32
N GLU A 398 30.73 -29.47 8.84
CA GLU A 398 30.78 -29.08 7.42
C GLU A 398 31.21 -27.63 7.16
N ALA A 399 31.57 -26.85 8.19
CA ALA A 399 32.01 -25.46 8.03
C ALA A 399 33.52 -25.33 7.72
N GLY A 400 34.17 -26.41 7.31
CA GLY A 400 35.62 -26.50 7.11
C GLY A 400 36.01 -26.85 5.68
N ARG A 401 35.48 -26.16 4.66
CA ARG A 401 36.11 -25.98 3.33
C ARG A 401 35.25 -25.11 2.40
N GLY A 402 35.80 -23.93 2.05
CA GLY A 402 35.63 -23.14 0.82
C GLY A 402 34.26 -23.04 0.10
N ARG A 403 33.78 -21.80 -0.07
CA ARG A 403 32.85 -21.29 -1.13
C ARG A 403 31.98 -22.34 -1.84
N VAL A 404 30.72 -22.48 -1.42
CA VAL A 404 29.65 -23.17 -2.16
C VAL A 404 28.35 -22.35 -2.09
N PRO A 405 27.50 -22.31 -3.14
CA PRO A 405 26.27 -21.50 -3.19
C PRO A 405 25.21 -21.96 -2.17
N ALA A 406 24.26 -21.07 -1.84
CA ALA A 406 23.26 -21.19 -0.78
C ALA A 406 22.18 -22.31 -0.92
N HIS A 407 22.50 -23.44 -1.52
CA HIS A 407 21.61 -24.60 -1.66
C HIS A 407 22.34 -25.93 -1.34
N THR A 408 22.78 -26.10 -0.10
CA THR A 408 23.19 -27.39 0.50
C THR A 408 22.93 -27.30 2.03
N GLY A 409 22.35 -28.25 2.75
CA GLY A 409 21.88 -29.60 2.41
C GLY A 409 21.33 -30.35 3.63
N ALA A 410 20.62 -29.71 4.56
CA ALA A 410 19.83 -30.45 5.56
C ALA A 410 18.44 -30.79 4.96
N PRO A 411 18.00 -32.06 5.02
CA PRO A 411 16.65 -32.45 4.63
C PRO A 411 15.62 -31.51 5.29
N ARG A 412 14.55 -31.16 4.58
CA ARG A 412 13.48 -30.29 5.10
C ARG A 412 13.03 -30.74 6.50
N GLN A 413 12.90 -32.05 6.69
CA GLN A 413 12.53 -32.65 7.96
C GLN A 413 13.54 -32.34 9.08
N ALA A 414 14.84 -32.52 8.83
CA ALA A 414 15.88 -32.23 9.81
C ALA A 414 15.90 -30.75 10.26
N ARG A 415 15.57 -29.82 9.35
CA ARG A 415 15.39 -28.39 9.70
C ARG A 415 14.18 -28.18 10.61
N LEU A 416 13.04 -28.79 10.27
CA LEU A 416 11.82 -28.70 11.07
C LEU A 416 12.00 -29.33 12.45
N ASP A 417 12.74 -30.44 12.56
CA ASP A 417 13.05 -31.10 13.82
C ASP A 417 13.96 -30.21 14.69
N GLY A 418 14.98 -29.58 14.09
CA GLY A 418 15.81 -28.60 14.78
C GLY A 418 15.01 -27.39 15.31
N HIS A 419 14.07 -26.87 14.52
CA HIS A 419 13.18 -25.81 14.98
C HIS A 419 12.21 -26.28 16.06
N ALA A 420 11.73 -27.52 16.01
CA ALA A 420 10.85 -28.08 17.04
C ALA A 420 11.55 -28.20 18.40
N LEU A 421 12.80 -28.66 18.43
CA LEU A 421 13.62 -28.70 19.65
C LEU A 421 13.83 -27.29 20.24
N GLU A 422 14.02 -26.30 19.37
CA GLU A 422 14.17 -24.90 19.79
C GLU A 422 12.86 -24.34 20.39
N VAL A 423 11.71 -24.68 19.80
CA VAL A 423 10.39 -24.34 20.34
C VAL A 423 10.20 -24.92 21.74
N GLU A 424 10.55 -26.19 21.94
CA GLU A 424 10.48 -26.84 23.26
C GLU A 424 11.40 -26.17 24.28
N ARG A 425 12.65 -25.85 23.89
CA ARG A 425 13.61 -25.16 24.75
C ARG A 425 13.12 -23.78 25.18
N ILE A 426 12.61 -22.98 24.24
CA ILE A 426 12.06 -21.65 24.52
C ILE A 426 10.81 -21.75 25.42
N GLY A 427 9.93 -22.72 25.15
CA GLY A 427 8.74 -22.97 25.97
C GLY A 427 9.10 -23.30 27.42
N ALA A 428 10.02 -24.24 27.63
CA ALA A 428 10.47 -24.62 28.97
C ALA A 428 11.09 -23.45 29.74
N TYR A 429 11.92 -22.64 29.08
CA TYR A 429 12.50 -21.45 29.70
C TYR A 429 11.45 -20.40 30.09
N PHE A 430 10.44 -20.19 29.24
CA PHE A 430 9.32 -19.30 29.56
C PHE A 430 8.52 -19.79 30.78
N ASP A 431 8.27 -21.10 30.87
CA ASP A 431 7.55 -21.71 31.99
C ASP A 431 8.35 -21.59 33.31
N GLU A 432 9.66 -21.80 33.27
CA GLU A 432 10.56 -21.59 34.42
C GLU A 432 10.53 -20.14 34.92
N LEU A 433 10.58 -19.18 34.00
CA LEU A 433 10.47 -17.76 34.34
C LEU A 433 9.11 -17.43 34.98
N SER A 434 8.05 -18.17 34.60
CA SER A 434 6.68 -17.98 35.07
C SER A 434 6.36 -18.70 36.39
N ALA A 435 7.08 -19.76 36.73
CA ALA A 435 6.85 -20.60 37.92
C ALA A 435 7.15 -19.88 39.26
N ALA A 436 8.02 -18.87 39.27
CA ALA A 436 8.44 -18.18 40.50
C ALA A 436 7.40 -17.19 41.08
N ARG A 437 6.28 -16.94 40.39
CA ARG A 437 5.20 -16.06 40.89
C ARG A 437 4.18 -16.85 41.72
N SER A 438 4.41 -16.90 43.03
CA SER A 438 3.43 -17.33 44.03
C SER A 438 2.79 -16.13 44.74
N VAL A 439 1.93 -15.34 44.07
CA VAL A 439 1.00 -14.42 44.76
C VAL A 439 -0.26 -14.20 43.92
N LYS A 440 -1.41 -14.13 44.61
CA LYS A 440 -2.83 -14.02 44.23
C LYS A 440 -3.26 -13.03 43.12
N HIS A 441 -2.37 -12.42 42.36
CA HIS A 441 -2.72 -11.57 41.21
C HIS A 441 -1.85 -11.94 40.00
N ARG A 442 -2.25 -12.99 39.25
CA ARG A 442 -1.84 -13.06 37.84
C ARG A 442 -2.51 -11.88 37.15
N ASP A 443 -1.71 -10.91 36.70
CA ASP A 443 -2.22 -9.92 35.76
C ASP A 443 -2.81 -10.68 34.56
N ARG A 444 -4.01 -10.29 34.15
CA ARG A 444 -4.74 -10.95 33.06
C ARG A 444 -3.89 -10.96 31.78
N ALA A 445 -3.09 -9.92 31.56
CA ALA A 445 -2.18 -9.82 30.42
C ALA A 445 -1.07 -10.88 30.44
N ASP A 446 -0.54 -11.26 31.60
CA ASP A 446 0.48 -12.29 31.75
C ASP A 446 -0.09 -13.69 31.53
N ALA A 447 -1.30 -13.95 32.03
CA ALA A 447 -2.00 -15.21 31.78
C ALA A 447 -2.34 -15.37 30.29
N ASP A 448 -2.79 -14.29 29.64
CA ASP A 448 -3.06 -14.27 28.20
C ASP A 448 -1.79 -14.54 27.37
N LEU A 449 -0.63 -14.01 27.79
CA LEU A 449 0.64 -14.26 27.09
C LEU A 449 1.12 -15.70 27.26
N ALA A 450 1.03 -16.27 28.47
CA ALA A 450 1.39 -17.67 28.71
C ALA A 450 0.48 -18.64 27.93
N GLU A 451 -0.83 -18.35 27.88
CA GLU A 451 -1.76 -19.13 27.08
C GLU A 451 -1.47 -19.00 25.58
N ALA A 452 -1.12 -17.79 25.12
CA ALA A 452 -0.73 -17.57 23.73
C ALA A 452 0.58 -18.30 23.37
N MET A 453 1.58 -18.31 24.25
CA MET A 453 2.82 -19.09 24.11
C MET A 453 2.51 -20.57 23.85
N LYS A 454 1.67 -21.17 24.69
CA LYS A 454 1.32 -22.59 24.58
C LYS A 454 0.50 -22.90 23.33
N ARG A 455 -0.52 -22.09 23.02
CA ARG A 455 -1.43 -22.34 21.88
C ARG A 455 -0.82 -21.98 20.53
N CYS A 456 0.11 -21.04 20.49
CA CYS A 456 0.66 -20.51 19.25
C CYS A 456 2.06 -21.04 18.93
N ALA A 457 2.63 -21.91 19.77
CA ALA A 457 3.86 -22.62 19.47
C ALA A 457 3.76 -23.31 18.09
N PRO A 458 4.71 -23.06 17.17
CA PRO A 458 4.71 -23.68 15.85
C PRO A 458 5.14 -25.15 15.94
N SER A 459 4.68 -25.95 14.99
CA SER A 459 4.95 -27.38 14.90
C SER A 459 5.18 -27.79 13.45
N VAL A 460 5.79 -28.95 13.27
CA VAL A 460 6.10 -29.56 11.96
C VAL A 460 4.85 -29.74 11.08
N ARG A 461 3.66 -29.84 11.70
CA ARG A 461 2.38 -30.05 11.00
C ARG A 461 1.71 -28.76 10.57
N ASP A 462 2.18 -27.60 11.03
CA ASP A 462 1.53 -26.34 10.71
C ASP A 462 1.84 -25.92 9.26
N ASP A 463 0.78 -25.67 8.49
CA ASP A 463 0.89 -25.05 7.19
C ASP A 463 0.99 -23.52 7.30
N VAL A 464 1.18 -22.85 6.17
CA VAL A 464 1.25 -21.38 6.10
C VAL A 464 0.03 -20.73 6.78
N ALA A 465 -1.17 -21.28 6.59
CA ALA A 465 -2.40 -20.72 7.12
C ALA A 465 -2.46 -20.84 8.67
N ALA A 466 -2.09 -21.99 9.22
CA ALA A 466 -1.99 -22.21 10.66
C ALA A 466 -0.94 -21.31 11.29
N LEU A 467 0.25 -21.22 10.69
CA LEU A 467 1.33 -20.35 11.15
C LEU A 467 0.92 -18.87 11.12
N THR A 468 0.23 -18.40 10.08
CA THR A 468 -0.27 -17.00 10.03
C THR A 468 -1.26 -16.72 11.16
N ARG A 469 -2.18 -17.65 11.46
CA ARG A 469 -3.15 -17.48 12.56
C ARG A 469 -2.47 -17.48 13.94
N LYS A 470 -1.51 -18.38 14.14
CA LYS A 470 -0.69 -18.46 15.36
C LYS A 470 0.13 -17.18 15.54
N ALA A 471 0.87 -16.76 14.52
CA ALA A 471 1.65 -15.52 14.50
C ALA A 471 0.80 -14.31 14.86
N ARG A 472 -0.38 -14.16 14.25
CA ARG A 472 -1.28 -13.02 14.49
C ARG A 472 -1.70 -12.96 15.95
N THR A 473 -2.26 -14.06 16.45
CA THR A 473 -2.74 -14.16 17.84
C THR A 473 -1.63 -13.85 18.83
N PHE A 474 -0.43 -14.35 18.54
CA PHE A 474 0.71 -14.23 19.43
C PHE A 474 1.36 -12.85 19.42
N VAL A 475 1.53 -12.23 18.24
CA VAL A 475 1.98 -10.83 18.10
C VAL A 475 1.01 -9.87 18.80
N GLU A 476 -0.30 -10.10 18.69
CA GLU A 476 -1.29 -9.27 19.38
C GLU A 476 -1.26 -9.45 20.89
N ALA A 477 -1.04 -10.68 21.38
CA ALA A 477 -0.91 -10.94 22.81
C ALA A 477 0.33 -10.26 23.38
N LEU A 478 1.48 -10.41 22.73
CA LEU A 478 2.74 -9.78 23.14
C LEU A 478 2.71 -8.25 22.98
N GLY A 479 2.04 -7.74 21.94
CA GLY A 479 1.90 -6.31 21.68
C GLY A 479 1.22 -5.52 22.81
N ARG A 480 0.35 -6.16 23.61
CA ARG A 480 -0.29 -5.52 24.78
C ARG A 480 0.69 -5.23 25.93
N HIS A 481 1.89 -5.82 25.90
CA HIS A 481 2.92 -5.63 26.90
C HIS A 481 3.90 -4.49 26.55
N LEU A 482 3.69 -3.78 25.43
CA LEU A 482 4.63 -2.74 24.97
C LEU A 482 4.48 -1.40 25.70
N ASP A 483 3.32 -1.13 26.27
CA ASP A 483 2.95 0.20 26.81
C ASP A 483 3.50 0.44 28.22
N ALA A 484 3.95 -0.60 28.93
CA ALA A 484 4.54 -0.50 30.25
C ALA A 484 5.94 -1.16 30.27
N PRO A 485 6.93 -0.55 30.97
CA PRO A 485 8.20 -1.21 31.18
C PRO A 485 8.00 -2.48 32.02
N PRO A 486 8.77 -3.55 31.77
CA PRO A 486 8.67 -4.76 32.58
C PRO A 486 9.01 -4.44 34.04
N PRO A 487 8.25 -4.98 35.00
CA PRO A 487 8.43 -4.67 36.42
C PRO A 487 9.73 -5.22 37.02
N ASP A 488 10.33 -6.24 36.38
CA ASP A 488 11.55 -6.91 36.81
C ASP A 488 12.29 -7.56 35.63
N ASP A 489 13.54 -7.97 35.85
CA ASP A 489 14.38 -8.62 34.83
C ASP A 489 13.78 -9.94 34.33
N ARG A 490 13.07 -10.70 35.19
CA ARG A 490 12.39 -11.94 34.77
C ARG A 490 11.28 -11.65 33.76
N SER A 491 10.52 -10.57 33.96
CA SER A 491 9.48 -10.13 33.04
C SER A 491 10.07 -9.68 31.71
N ALA A 492 11.21 -8.98 31.74
CA ALA A 492 11.96 -8.68 30.52
C ALA A 492 12.40 -9.95 29.77
N LEU A 493 12.94 -10.95 30.49
CA LEU A 493 13.34 -12.23 29.91
C LEU A 493 12.15 -13.03 29.35
N ARG A 494 10.96 -12.98 29.97
CA ARG A 494 9.73 -13.59 29.44
C ARG A 494 9.34 -12.98 28.09
N MET A 495 9.42 -11.65 27.97
CA MET A 495 9.14 -10.96 26.71
C MET A 495 10.17 -11.33 25.63
N LEU A 496 11.45 -11.49 25.99
CA LEU A 496 12.49 -11.96 25.07
C LEU A 496 12.24 -13.41 24.61
N ALA A 497 11.87 -14.31 25.51
CA ALA A 497 11.49 -15.68 25.17
C ALA A 497 10.27 -15.72 24.24
N ALA A 498 9.24 -14.92 24.53
CA ALA A 498 8.07 -14.79 23.66
C ALA A 498 8.45 -14.22 22.27
N HIS A 499 9.34 -13.25 22.21
CA HIS A 499 9.87 -12.73 20.95
C HIS A 499 10.66 -13.78 20.17
N ALA A 500 11.48 -14.59 20.84
CA ALA A 500 12.20 -15.71 20.21
C ALA A 500 11.25 -16.77 19.63
N MET A 501 10.12 -17.02 20.29
CA MET A 501 9.06 -17.88 19.77
C MET A 501 8.44 -17.33 18.48
N ILE A 502 8.27 -16.01 18.34
CA ILE A 502 7.90 -15.39 17.04
C ILE A 502 8.96 -15.70 15.98
N GLY A 503 10.25 -15.62 16.33
CA GLY A 503 11.36 -16.01 15.45
C GLY A 503 11.27 -17.47 14.99
N GLN A 504 10.84 -18.40 15.85
CA GLN A 504 10.58 -19.78 15.44
C GLN A 504 9.39 -19.88 14.48
N ILE A 505 8.31 -19.12 14.70
CA ILE A 505 7.21 -19.07 13.74
C ILE A 505 7.70 -18.57 12.36
N GLU A 506 8.57 -17.56 12.31
CA GLU A 506 9.21 -17.08 11.08
C GLU A 506 10.05 -18.18 10.39
N ALA A 507 10.77 -19.01 11.16
CA ALA A 507 11.58 -20.10 10.64
C ALA A 507 10.74 -21.27 10.07
N PHE A 508 9.70 -21.69 10.79
CA PHE A 508 8.71 -22.65 10.30
C PHE A 508 8.01 -22.12 9.04
N MET A 509 7.62 -20.83 9.05
CA MET A 509 6.99 -20.17 7.90
C MET A 509 7.90 -20.18 6.68
N SER A 510 9.18 -19.85 6.85
CA SER A 510 10.20 -19.89 5.78
C SER A 510 10.30 -21.27 5.13
N THR A 511 10.23 -22.33 5.94
CA THR A 511 10.26 -23.70 5.46
C THR A 511 8.95 -24.11 4.78
N ALA A 512 7.80 -23.62 5.29
CA ALA A 512 6.48 -23.92 4.74
C ALA A 512 6.22 -23.24 3.38
N ILE A 513 6.70 -22.02 3.17
CA ILE A 513 6.54 -21.29 1.89
C ILE A 513 7.47 -21.78 0.78
N ALA A 514 8.57 -22.45 1.13
CA ALA A 514 9.53 -23.02 0.18
C ALA A 514 9.09 -24.39 -0.36
N ALA A 515 8.00 -24.94 0.17
CA ALA A 515 7.38 -26.21 -0.23
C ALA A 515 6.24 -25.98 -1.23
#